data_AF-A0A2K9F4R5-F1
#
_entry.id   AF-A0A2K9F4R5-F1
#
_cell.length_a   1.000
_cell.length_b   1.000
_cell.length_c   1.000
_cell.angle_alpha   90.00
_cell.angle_beta   90.00
_cell.angle_gamma   90.00
#
_symmetry.space_group_name_H-M   'P 1'
#
loop_
_entity.id
_entity.type
_entity.pdbx_description
1 polymer ?
#
loop_
_entity_poly.entity_id
_entity_poly.type
_entity_poly.pdbx_seq_one_letter_code
_entity_poly.pdbx_strand_id
1 'polypeptide(L)'
;MQLGYWETGKNHPKPVTVGLLCSFYKSTPDELGFASTAAVKTLVPSGAAGIQAGSTPGESFGQRLDTARRETDRTLASASVTPAQLDLLDERVGWARHQYLYTPPAPILETLLSLLADIDDLAGDRQPAAVQVRLSELTAILATLIADALMKLGDLTRSQAWYGTARAAADDSGNVELRARVRAQAAMLPFYYGPLEVAVTLTREARMITRGRPSATTAFAAAAEARALAKLGDRYDAQRALRLAADLFEQIGPSGDADDAFSFPERRFLLYRSGALTAIGDTAQARRVQAQALELYPTRTGIDPALLQLEAAICSALDRLPTDACDLAGSAILTILPAYQTPILRARAHEVIRALPPPTRSSRPARELREILALPPGTM
;
A
#
# COMPACT_ATOMS: atom_id res chain seq x y z
N MET A 1 -8.53 -19.50 38.99
CA MET A 1 -9.80 -19.90 39.63
C MET A 1 -9.71 -19.57 41.12
N GLN A 2 -10.39 -18.52 41.57
CA GLN A 2 -10.32 -17.99 42.95
C GLN A 2 -11.53 -18.35 43.84
N LEU A 3 -12.50 -19.13 43.33
CA LEU A 3 -13.77 -19.41 44.02
C LEU A 3 -13.59 -20.09 45.40
N GLY A 4 -12.66 -21.04 45.54
CA GLY A 4 -12.48 -21.78 46.80
C GLY A 4 -12.00 -20.93 47.99
N TYR A 5 -11.50 -19.71 47.76
CA TYR A 5 -11.08 -18.80 48.84
C TYR A 5 -12.23 -17.97 49.43
N TRP A 6 -13.36 -17.85 48.72
CA TRP A 6 -14.52 -17.08 49.18
C TRP A 6 -15.44 -17.89 50.11
N GLU A 7 -15.48 -19.21 49.94
CA GLU A 7 -16.29 -20.13 50.76
C GLU A 7 -15.75 -20.28 52.19
N THR A 8 -14.46 -19.98 52.43
CA THR A 8 -13.82 -20.12 53.75
C THR A 8 -13.80 -18.83 54.57
N GLY A 9 -14.41 -17.75 54.08
CA GLY A 9 -14.49 -16.46 54.77
C GLY A 9 -13.16 -15.71 54.93
N LYS A 10 -12.06 -16.23 54.39
CA LYS A 10 -10.71 -15.63 54.50
C LYS A 10 -10.49 -14.44 53.56
N ASN A 11 -11.29 -14.32 52.50
CA ASN A 11 -11.24 -13.22 51.56
C ASN A 11 -12.64 -12.95 51.01
N HIS A 12 -13.04 -11.68 50.94
CA HIS A 12 -14.30 -11.28 50.33
C HIS A 12 -14.06 -10.84 48.88
N PRO A 13 -14.90 -11.26 47.92
CA PRO A 13 -14.82 -10.77 46.54
C PRO A 13 -15.03 -9.25 46.50
N LYS A 14 -14.35 -8.58 45.56
CA LYS A 14 -14.55 -7.14 45.33
C LYS A 14 -16.03 -6.90 44.93
N PRO A 15 -16.62 -5.74 45.26
CA PRO A 15 -18.03 -5.45 44.95
C PRO A 15 -18.39 -5.63 43.46
N VAL A 16 -17.47 -5.31 42.57
CA VAL A 16 -17.63 -5.51 41.11
C VAL A 16 -17.78 -6.99 40.74
N THR A 17 -17.03 -7.87 41.41
CA THR A 17 -17.09 -9.32 41.21
C THR A 17 -18.39 -9.90 41.74
N VAL A 18 -18.89 -9.40 42.88
CA VAL A 18 -20.21 -9.79 43.41
C VAL A 18 -21.32 -9.39 42.45
N GLY A 19 -21.26 -8.18 41.88
CA GLY A 19 -22.24 -7.73 40.87
C GLY A 19 -22.28 -8.61 39.62
N LEU A 20 -21.12 -9.06 39.12
CA LEU A 20 -21.04 -9.97 37.98
C LEU A 20 -21.60 -11.36 38.31
N LEU A 21 -21.32 -11.90 39.50
CA LEU A 21 -21.85 -13.19 39.95
C LEU A 21 -23.38 -13.16 40.11
N CYS A 22 -23.93 -12.07 40.67
CA CYS A 22 -25.37 -11.88 40.79
C CYS A 22 -26.06 -11.85 39.42
N SER A 23 -25.46 -11.16 38.44
CA SER A 23 -25.95 -11.12 37.06
C SER A 23 -25.91 -12.50 36.40
N PHE A 24 -24.81 -13.25 36.60
CA PHE A 24 -24.62 -14.57 35.99
C PHE A 24 -25.57 -15.63 36.57
N TYR A 25 -25.73 -15.68 37.89
CA TYR A 25 -26.59 -16.65 38.56
C TYR A 25 -28.05 -16.21 38.70
N LYS A 26 -28.38 -14.98 38.30
CA LYS A 26 -29.71 -14.36 38.49
C LYS A 26 -30.16 -14.43 39.96
N SER A 27 -29.24 -14.15 40.87
CA SER A 27 -29.46 -14.19 42.31
C SER A 27 -29.02 -12.88 42.95
N THR A 28 -29.48 -12.63 44.17
CA THR A 28 -29.06 -11.48 44.98
C THR A 28 -27.77 -11.77 45.74
N PRO A 29 -27.01 -10.74 46.18
CA PRO A 29 -25.81 -10.95 47.01
C PRO A 29 -26.10 -11.77 48.28
N ASP A 30 -27.30 -11.62 48.84
CA ASP A 30 -27.73 -12.32 50.04
C ASP A 30 -27.94 -13.82 49.79
N GLU A 31 -28.56 -14.17 48.65
CA GLU A 31 -28.73 -15.56 48.19
C GLU A 31 -27.39 -16.26 47.89
N LEU A 32 -26.36 -15.49 47.56
CA LEU A 32 -24.99 -15.97 47.32
C LEU A 32 -24.11 -15.93 48.60
N GLY A 33 -24.68 -15.59 49.77
CA GLY A 33 -23.97 -15.60 51.05
C GLY A 33 -23.09 -14.38 51.33
N PHE A 34 -23.27 -13.26 50.61
CA PHE A 34 -22.45 -12.04 50.72
C PHE A 34 -23.10 -10.90 51.52
N ALA A 35 -24.05 -11.23 52.41
CA ALA A 35 -24.94 -10.31 53.13
C ALA A 35 -24.27 -9.22 54.02
N SER A 36 -22.93 -9.18 54.11
CA SER A 36 -22.18 -8.22 54.93
C SER A 36 -21.30 -7.22 54.14
N THR A 37 -21.51 -7.07 52.83
CA THR A 37 -20.82 -6.02 52.05
C THR A 37 -21.79 -4.95 51.58
N ALA A 38 -22.34 -4.22 52.55
CA ALA A 38 -23.12 -3.02 52.32
C ALA A 38 -22.26 -1.90 51.70
N ALA A 39 -22.44 -1.67 50.39
CA ALA A 39 -22.53 -0.36 49.73
C ALA A 39 -22.34 -0.54 48.22
N VAL A 40 -23.41 -0.91 47.52
CA VAL A 40 -23.43 -0.88 46.05
C VAL A 40 -23.62 0.57 45.61
N LYS A 41 -22.52 1.24 45.26
CA LYS A 41 -22.56 2.24 44.18
C LYS A 41 -22.51 1.45 42.88
N THR A 42 -23.61 1.44 42.14
CA THR A 42 -23.68 0.93 40.77
C THR A 42 -22.68 1.70 39.91
N LEU A 43 -21.55 1.07 39.57
CA LEU A 43 -20.72 1.50 38.44
C LEU A 43 -21.39 1.03 37.16
N VAL A 44 -21.94 1.99 36.41
CA VAL A 44 -22.39 1.80 35.03
C VAL A 44 -21.16 1.61 34.14
N PRO A 45 -21.18 0.70 33.14
CA PRO A 45 -20.08 0.55 32.19
C PRO A 45 -19.92 1.85 31.39
N SER A 46 -18.68 2.31 31.24
CA SER A 46 -18.33 3.43 30.36
C SER A 46 -18.48 2.99 28.90
N GLY A 47 -19.70 3.11 28.39
CA GLY A 47 -20.08 2.80 27.01
C GLY A 47 -21.09 3.84 26.58
N ALA A 48 -20.67 4.71 25.66
CA ALA A 48 -21.34 5.93 25.23
C ALA A 48 -21.62 6.91 26.38
N ALA A 49 -20.94 8.06 26.39
CA ALA A 49 -21.44 9.24 27.06
C ALA A 49 -22.76 9.65 26.39
N GLY A 50 -23.84 8.95 26.70
CA GLY A 50 -25.19 9.46 26.52
C GLY A 50 -25.27 10.75 27.33
N ILE A 51 -25.79 11.79 26.68
CA ILE A 51 -26.03 13.10 27.25
C ILE A 51 -26.84 12.90 28.54
N GLN A 52 -26.17 12.82 29.69
CA GLN A 52 -26.81 13.06 30.97
C GLN A 52 -26.99 14.56 31.07
N ALA A 53 -28.07 15.05 30.45
CA ALA A 53 -28.63 16.34 30.80
C ALA A 53 -29.15 16.24 32.24
N GLY A 54 -28.24 16.28 33.20
CA GLY A 54 -28.57 16.48 34.59
C GLY A 54 -29.15 17.88 34.71
N SER A 55 -30.49 17.98 34.72
CA SER A 55 -31.18 19.21 35.05
C SER A 55 -30.79 19.59 36.47
N THR A 56 -29.87 20.54 36.61
CA THR A 56 -29.65 21.25 37.86
C THR A 56 -30.96 21.94 38.23
N PRO A 57 -31.49 21.72 39.45
CA PRO A 57 -32.74 22.37 39.87
C PRO A 57 -32.57 23.89 39.81
N GLY A 58 -33.31 24.55 38.90
CA GLY A 58 -33.30 26.01 38.71
C GLY A 58 -32.71 26.52 37.39
N GLU A 59 -32.19 25.67 36.50
CA GLU A 59 -31.71 26.13 35.20
C GLU A 59 -32.85 26.58 34.27
N SER A 60 -32.76 27.82 33.78
CA SER A 60 -33.69 28.33 32.77
C SER A 60 -33.51 27.58 31.45
N PHE A 61 -34.55 27.55 30.62
CA PHE A 61 -34.47 26.93 29.28
C PHE A 61 -33.33 27.52 28.43
N GLY A 62 -33.07 28.83 28.53
CA GLY A 62 -31.95 29.48 27.86
C GLY A 62 -30.58 28.94 28.29
N GLN A 63 -30.38 28.70 29.60
CA GLN A 63 -29.13 28.11 30.12
C GLN A 63 -28.91 26.69 29.61
N ARG A 64 -29.97 25.87 29.54
CA ARG A 64 -29.89 24.52 28.97
C ARG A 64 -29.53 24.53 27.49
N LEU A 65 -30.08 25.47 26.71
CA LEU A 65 -29.72 25.66 25.30
C LEU A 65 -28.24 26.04 25.15
N ASP A 66 -27.75 26.99 25.93
CA ASP A 66 -26.35 27.43 25.87
C ASP A 66 -25.38 26.34 26.35
N THR A 67 -25.76 25.53 27.34
CA THR A 67 -24.98 24.37 27.78
C THR A 67 -24.95 23.30 26.69
N ALA A 68 -26.10 22.93 26.12
CA ALA A 68 -26.18 21.95 25.04
C ALA A 68 -25.35 22.38 23.82
N ARG A 69 -25.39 23.67 23.45
CA ARG A 69 -24.55 24.22 22.38
C ARG A 69 -23.06 24.09 22.71
N ARG A 70 -22.63 24.50 23.90
CA ARG A 70 -21.22 24.43 24.33
C ARG A 70 -20.70 22.99 24.40
N GLU A 71 -21.53 22.06 24.87
CA GLU A 71 -21.18 20.64 24.89
C GLU A 71 -21.05 20.08 23.47
N THR A 72 -22.00 20.42 22.59
CA THR A 72 -21.93 20.06 21.18
C THR A 72 -20.67 20.62 20.52
N ASP A 73 -20.37 21.90 20.71
CA ASP A 73 -19.16 22.56 20.19
C ASP A 73 -17.89 21.89 20.73
N ARG A 74 -17.86 21.52 22.01
CA ARG A 74 -16.73 20.80 22.62
C ARG A 74 -16.54 19.40 22.04
N THR A 75 -17.63 18.66 21.82
CA THR A 75 -17.58 17.33 21.18
C THR A 75 -17.17 17.42 19.72
N LEU A 76 -17.54 18.49 19.01
CA LEU A 76 -17.10 18.72 17.63
C LEU A 76 -15.63 19.11 17.56
N ALA A 77 -15.14 19.86 18.56
CA ALA A 77 -13.75 20.31 18.65
C ALA A 77 -12.81 19.30 19.31
N SER A 78 -13.32 18.24 19.95
CA SER A 78 -12.46 17.23 20.58
C SER A 78 -11.66 16.48 19.52
N ALA A 79 -10.33 16.55 19.65
CA ALA A 79 -9.36 15.80 18.87
C ALA A 79 -8.38 15.17 19.85
N SER A 80 -8.03 13.90 19.67
CA SER A 80 -6.90 13.31 20.40
C SER A 80 -5.56 13.63 19.72
N VAL A 81 -5.58 14.09 18.46
CA VAL A 81 -4.41 14.53 17.69
C VAL A 81 -4.33 16.05 17.64
N THR A 82 -3.17 16.58 18.02
CA THR A 82 -2.83 18.00 17.80
C THR A 82 -2.33 18.25 16.37
N PRO A 83 -2.46 19.47 15.83
CA PRO A 83 -1.91 19.80 14.51
C PRO A 83 -0.42 19.45 14.36
N ALA A 84 0.40 19.75 15.37
CA ALA A 84 1.83 19.44 15.34
C ALA A 84 2.14 17.94 15.30
N GLN A 85 1.30 17.10 15.94
CA GLN A 85 1.43 15.64 15.82
C GLN A 85 1.06 15.16 14.42
N LEU A 86 0.04 15.76 13.79
CA LEU A 86 -0.33 15.45 12.41
C LEU A 86 0.76 15.85 11.42
N ASP A 87 1.35 17.03 11.60
CA ASP A 87 2.50 17.49 10.79
C ASP A 87 3.70 16.52 10.94
N LEU A 88 3.98 16.06 12.16
CA LEU A 88 5.04 15.06 12.39
C LEU A 88 4.74 13.71 11.72
N LEU A 89 3.48 13.27 11.68
CA LEU A 89 3.09 12.06 10.95
C LEU A 89 3.30 12.25 9.44
N ASP A 90 2.94 13.41 8.91
CA ASP A 90 3.18 13.76 7.52
C ASP A 90 4.67 13.71 7.16
N GLU A 91 5.52 14.28 8.01
CA GLU A 91 6.98 14.23 7.86
C GLU A 91 7.51 12.79 7.90
N ARG A 92 7.05 11.97 8.83
CA ARG A 92 7.47 10.56 8.97
C ARG A 92 7.04 9.73 7.77
N VAL A 93 5.81 9.90 7.28
CA VAL A 93 5.32 9.22 6.07
C VAL A 93 6.05 9.73 4.82
N GLY A 94 6.33 11.04 4.74
CA GLY A 94 7.19 11.63 3.72
C GLY A 94 8.56 10.97 3.69
N TRP A 95 9.24 10.90 4.83
CA TRP A 95 10.53 10.21 4.97
C TRP A 95 10.44 8.74 4.56
N ALA A 96 9.39 8.02 4.95
CA ALA A 96 9.21 6.62 4.57
C ALA A 96 9.07 6.44 3.05
N ARG A 97 8.36 7.35 2.35
CA ARG A 97 8.25 7.34 0.88
C ARG A 97 9.60 7.51 0.19
N HIS A 98 10.49 8.35 0.75
CA HIS A 98 11.86 8.49 0.26
C HIS A 98 12.68 7.22 0.51
N GLN A 99 12.66 6.71 1.75
CA GLN A 99 13.43 5.50 2.09
C GLN A 99 12.98 4.27 1.30
N TYR A 100 11.71 4.21 0.92
CA TYR A 100 11.14 3.10 0.16
C TYR A 100 11.86 2.83 -1.17
N LEU A 101 12.36 3.88 -1.83
CA LEU A 101 13.10 3.73 -3.09
C LEU A 101 14.47 3.06 -2.92
N TYR A 102 15.02 3.10 -1.71
CA TYR A 102 16.42 2.81 -1.41
C TYR A 102 16.62 1.76 -0.31
N THR A 103 15.52 1.17 0.15
CA THR A 103 15.50 0.12 1.17
C THR A 103 14.93 -1.16 0.55
N PRO A 104 15.54 -2.34 0.80
CA PRO A 104 14.99 -3.58 0.30
C PRO A 104 13.56 -3.84 0.79
N PRO A 105 12.72 -4.58 0.04
CA PRO A 105 11.31 -4.73 0.37
C PRO A 105 10.99 -5.35 1.74
N ALA A 106 11.81 -6.30 2.22
CA ALA A 106 11.56 -6.93 3.52
C ALA A 106 11.83 -5.97 4.70
N PRO A 107 13.01 -5.32 4.82
CA PRO A 107 13.26 -4.34 5.90
C PRO A 107 12.28 -3.15 5.92
N ILE A 108 11.89 -2.61 4.76
CA ILE A 108 11.00 -1.44 4.74
C ILE A 108 9.60 -1.75 5.27
N LEU A 109 9.14 -3.01 5.19
CA LEU A 109 7.83 -3.41 5.72
C LEU A 109 7.70 -3.17 7.23
N GLU A 110 8.75 -3.43 8.00
CA GLU A 110 8.73 -3.20 9.46
C GLU A 110 8.50 -1.72 9.78
N THR A 111 9.23 -0.84 9.09
CA THR A 111 9.07 0.62 9.19
C THR A 111 7.66 1.07 8.82
N LEU A 112 7.11 0.56 7.71
CA LEU A 112 5.77 0.94 7.25
C LEU A 112 4.68 0.46 8.21
N LEU A 113 4.81 -0.76 8.75
CA LEU A 113 3.86 -1.31 9.71
C LEU A 113 3.90 -0.56 11.05
N SER A 114 5.08 -0.18 11.53
CA SER A 114 5.20 0.64 12.74
C SER A 114 4.54 2.01 12.56
N LEU A 115 4.73 2.67 11.41
CA LEU A 115 4.07 3.95 11.12
C LEU A 115 2.55 3.80 11.01
N LEU A 116 2.09 2.71 10.41
CA LEU A 116 0.67 2.45 10.27
C LEU A 116 0.02 2.18 11.63
N ALA A 117 0.67 1.44 12.54
CA ALA A 117 0.16 1.22 13.89
C ALA A 117 -0.05 2.54 14.65
N ASP A 118 0.90 3.47 14.56
CA ASP A 118 0.76 4.80 15.15
C ASP A 118 -0.44 5.56 14.58
N ILE A 119 -0.70 5.45 13.27
CA ILE A 119 -1.85 6.09 12.61
C ILE A 119 -3.17 5.42 12.99
N ASP A 120 -3.19 4.08 13.05
CA ASP A 120 -4.38 3.29 13.37
C ASP A 120 -4.87 3.56 14.80
N ASP A 121 -3.94 3.69 15.76
CA ASP A 121 -4.27 4.07 17.15
C ASP A 121 -4.98 5.43 17.21
N LEU A 122 -4.47 6.41 16.45
CA LEU A 122 -5.05 7.75 16.39
C LEU A 122 -6.37 7.80 15.61
N ALA A 123 -6.49 7.00 14.54
CA ALA A 123 -7.69 6.92 13.73
C ALA A 123 -8.84 6.17 14.42
N GLY A 124 -8.53 5.36 15.45
CA GLY A 124 -9.52 4.68 16.29
C GLY A 124 -10.24 5.59 17.29
N ASP A 125 -9.65 6.74 17.62
CA ASP A 125 -10.24 7.76 18.49
C ASP A 125 -11.20 8.70 17.73
N ARG A 126 -12.04 9.44 18.47
CA ARG A 126 -12.85 10.51 17.87
C ARG A 126 -11.95 11.67 17.43
N GLN A 127 -11.86 11.88 16.11
CA GLN A 127 -11.16 13.01 15.50
C GLN A 127 -12.10 13.97 14.76
N PRO A 128 -11.81 15.28 14.69
CA PRO A 128 -12.44 16.17 13.73
C PRO A 128 -12.35 15.59 12.31
N ALA A 129 -13.38 15.80 11.49
CA ALA A 129 -13.49 15.17 10.18
C ALA A 129 -12.27 15.42 9.28
N ALA A 130 -11.71 16.65 9.30
CA ALA A 130 -10.52 16.99 8.52
C ALA A 130 -9.28 16.18 8.95
N VAL A 131 -9.13 15.91 10.25
CA VAL A 131 -8.04 15.08 10.79
C VAL A 131 -8.25 13.62 10.40
N GLN A 132 -9.48 13.10 10.51
CA GLN A 132 -9.79 11.73 10.09
C GLN A 132 -9.52 11.50 8.60
N VAL A 133 -9.88 12.47 7.76
CA VAL A 133 -9.57 12.46 6.32
C VAL A 133 -8.07 12.36 6.11
N ARG A 134 -7.27 13.18 6.81
CA ARG A 134 -5.81 13.16 6.67
C ARG A 134 -5.21 11.83 7.11
N LEU A 135 -5.64 11.28 8.25
CA LEU A 135 -5.21 9.96 8.72
C LEU A 135 -5.51 8.88 7.66
N SER A 136 -6.69 8.93 7.04
CA SER A 136 -7.06 8.02 5.95
C SER A 136 -6.19 8.18 4.70
N GLU A 137 -5.76 9.39 4.36
CA GLU A 137 -4.77 9.60 3.29
C GLU A 137 -3.43 8.93 3.60
N LEU A 138 -2.94 9.09 4.84
CA LEU A 138 -1.68 8.48 5.28
C LEU A 138 -1.77 6.95 5.31
N THR A 139 -2.87 6.40 5.83
CA THR A 139 -3.18 4.96 5.78
C THR A 139 -3.18 4.45 4.34
N ALA A 140 -3.81 5.17 3.40
CA ALA A 140 -3.83 4.78 2.00
C ALA A 140 -2.42 4.76 1.36
N ILE A 141 -1.58 5.74 1.70
CA ILE A 141 -0.18 5.80 1.24
C ILE A 141 0.60 4.59 1.77
N LEU A 142 0.59 4.37 3.09
CA LEU A 142 1.35 3.27 3.72
C LEU A 142 0.86 1.90 3.27
N ALA A 143 -0.46 1.68 3.23
CA ALA A 143 -1.05 0.44 2.74
C ALA A 143 -0.66 0.13 1.28
N THR A 144 -0.54 1.16 0.43
CA THR A 144 -0.08 1.00 -0.95
C THR A 144 1.39 0.56 -1.00
N LEU A 145 2.26 1.15 -0.18
CA LEU A 145 3.68 0.77 -0.13
C LEU A 145 3.87 -0.63 0.46
N ILE A 146 3.09 -1.00 1.47
CA ILE A 146 3.08 -2.36 2.03
C ILE A 146 2.65 -3.36 0.95
N ALA A 147 1.58 -3.06 0.20
CA ALA A 147 1.10 -3.92 -0.88
C ALA A 147 2.15 -4.10 -1.98
N ASP A 148 2.83 -3.02 -2.40
CA ASP A 148 3.89 -3.06 -3.41
C ASP A 148 5.12 -3.86 -2.93
N ALA A 149 5.52 -3.70 -1.66
CA ALA A 149 6.62 -4.47 -1.09
C ALA A 149 6.30 -5.97 -1.03
N LEU A 150 5.09 -6.34 -0.59
CA LEU A 150 4.62 -7.73 -0.59
C LEU A 150 4.53 -8.31 -2.01
N MET A 151 4.09 -7.53 -3.00
CA MET A 151 4.10 -7.92 -4.41
C MET A 151 5.52 -8.23 -4.89
N LYS A 152 6.50 -7.38 -4.57
CA LYS A 152 7.91 -7.60 -4.90
C LYS A 152 8.43 -8.88 -4.25
N LEU A 153 8.05 -9.13 -2.99
CA LEU A 153 8.38 -10.34 -2.23
C LEU A 153 7.59 -11.59 -2.66
N GLY A 154 6.63 -11.47 -3.59
CA GLY A 154 5.84 -12.60 -4.08
C GLY A 154 4.72 -13.08 -3.15
N ASP A 155 4.41 -12.35 -2.08
CA ASP A 155 3.25 -12.64 -1.22
C ASP A 155 1.98 -12.01 -1.82
N LEU A 156 1.47 -12.67 -2.86
CA LEU A 156 0.40 -12.13 -3.70
C LEU A 156 -0.92 -11.98 -2.93
N THR A 157 -1.24 -12.93 -2.05
CA THR A 157 -2.49 -12.92 -1.28
C THR A 157 -2.52 -11.74 -0.32
N ARG A 158 -1.43 -11.51 0.44
CA ARG A 158 -1.39 -10.36 1.35
C ARG A 158 -1.26 -9.06 0.59
N SER A 159 -0.50 -9.01 -0.51
CA SER A 159 -0.43 -7.84 -1.38
C SER A 159 -1.82 -7.42 -1.88
N GLN A 160 -2.64 -8.36 -2.36
CA GLN A 160 -4.00 -8.09 -2.81
C GLN A 160 -4.88 -7.54 -1.69
N ALA A 161 -4.81 -8.12 -0.49
CA ALA A 161 -5.55 -7.64 0.67
C ALA A 161 -5.15 -6.19 1.03
N TRP A 162 -3.85 -5.89 1.05
CA TRP A 162 -3.34 -4.54 1.34
C TRP A 162 -3.71 -3.51 0.28
N TYR A 163 -3.75 -3.87 -1.00
CA TYR A 163 -4.32 -2.99 -2.02
C TYR A 163 -5.83 -2.75 -1.80
N GLY A 164 -6.56 -3.73 -1.25
CA GLY A 164 -7.94 -3.54 -0.79
C GLY A 164 -8.04 -2.48 0.32
N THR A 165 -7.21 -2.60 1.35
CA THR A 165 -7.10 -1.60 2.44
C THR A 165 -6.77 -0.21 1.91
N ALA A 166 -5.77 -0.11 1.03
CA ALA A 166 -5.36 1.16 0.44
C ALA A 166 -6.50 1.82 -0.35
N ARG A 167 -7.30 1.03 -1.08
CA ARG A 167 -8.46 1.53 -1.84
C ARG A 167 -9.54 2.07 -0.92
N ALA A 168 -9.87 1.34 0.15
CA ALA A 168 -10.87 1.75 1.13
C ALA A 168 -10.45 3.07 1.81
N ALA A 169 -9.21 3.15 2.30
CA ALA A 169 -8.69 4.35 2.94
C ALA A 169 -8.62 5.56 1.98
N ALA A 170 -8.23 5.34 0.73
CA ALA A 170 -8.21 6.42 -0.27
C ALA A 170 -9.63 6.90 -0.62
N ASP A 171 -10.62 6.00 -0.68
CA ASP A 171 -12.00 6.38 -0.92
C ASP A 171 -12.58 7.17 0.25
N ASP A 172 -12.27 6.78 1.49
CA ASP A 172 -12.69 7.46 2.72
C ASP A 172 -12.14 8.89 2.82
N SER A 173 -10.89 9.12 2.38
CA SER A 173 -10.31 10.46 2.40
C SER A 173 -10.96 11.44 1.39
N GLY A 174 -11.66 10.94 0.37
CA GLY A 174 -12.23 11.78 -0.68
C GLY A 174 -11.20 12.41 -1.64
N ASN A 175 -9.90 12.17 -1.45
CA ASN A 175 -8.84 12.75 -2.29
C ASN A 175 -8.81 12.07 -3.66
N VAL A 176 -9.30 12.77 -4.69
CA VAL A 176 -9.45 12.24 -6.06
C VAL A 176 -8.12 11.75 -6.65
N GLU A 177 -7.03 12.50 -6.45
CA GLU A 177 -5.71 12.15 -6.99
C GLU A 177 -5.16 10.90 -6.30
N LEU A 178 -5.26 10.82 -4.97
CA LEU A 178 -4.81 9.65 -4.21
C LEU A 178 -5.64 8.41 -4.55
N ARG A 179 -6.96 8.55 -4.67
CA ARG A 179 -7.85 7.47 -5.12
C ARG A 179 -7.39 6.90 -6.44
N ALA A 180 -7.19 7.75 -7.45
CA ALA A 180 -6.70 7.32 -8.75
C ALA A 180 -5.30 6.69 -8.67
N ARG A 181 -4.41 7.26 -7.86
CA ARG A 181 -3.03 6.77 -7.70
C ARG A 181 -2.99 5.36 -7.13
N VAL A 182 -3.82 5.07 -6.14
CA VAL A 182 -3.95 3.71 -5.57
C VAL A 182 -4.43 2.72 -6.63
N ARG A 183 -5.39 3.07 -7.50
CA ARG A 183 -5.84 2.17 -8.59
C ARG A 183 -4.74 1.90 -9.59
N ALA A 184 -4.02 2.94 -10.00
CA ALA A 184 -2.90 2.81 -10.93
C ALA A 184 -1.76 1.95 -10.36
N GLN A 185 -1.46 2.08 -9.05
CA GLN A 185 -0.48 1.22 -8.39
C GLN A 185 -0.98 -0.22 -8.22
N ALA A 186 -2.23 -0.43 -7.82
CA ALA A 186 -2.83 -1.75 -7.67
C ALA A 186 -2.83 -2.54 -8.99
N ALA A 187 -2.82 -1.86 -10.15
CA ALA A 187 -2.70 -2.50 -11.46
C ALA A 187 -1.36 -3.23 -11.67
N MET A 188 -0.32 -2.93 -10.89
CA MET A 188 0.99 -3.55 -11.05
C MET A 188 0.99 -5.02 -10.61
N LEU A 189 0.21 -5.38 -9.61
CA LEU A 189 0.07 -6.76 -9.15
C LEU A 189 -0.43 -7.70 -10.28
N PRO A 190 -1.60 -7.46 -10.90
CA PRO A 190 -2.05 -8.25 -12.05
C PRO A 190 -1.20 -8.05 -13.30
N PHE A 191 -0.47 -6.94 -13.46
CA PHE A 191 0.47 -6.79 -14.58
C PHE A 191 1.63 -7.81 -14.51
N TYR A 192 2.21 -8.01 -13.32
CA TYR A 192 3.32 -8.94 -13.14
C TYR A 192 2.86 -10.39 -12.99
N TYR A 193 1.74 -10.64 -12.31
CA TYR A 193 1.32 -11.99 -11.92
C TYR A 193 0.00 -12.46 -12.56
N GLY A 194 -0.66 -11.60 -13.34
CA GLY A 194 -1.94 -11.89 -14.00
C GLY A 194 -3.15 -11.75 -13.06
N PRO A 195 -4.38 -11.70 -13.62
CA PRO A 195 -4.71 -11.59 -15.05
C PRO A 195 -4.53 -10.15 -15.59
N LEU A 196 -4.01 -9.99 -16.81
CA LEU A 196 -3.64 -8.68 -17.39
C LEU A 196 -4.86 -7.76 -17.65
N GLU A 197 -6.02 -8.34 -17.91
CA GLU A 197 -7.28 -7.63 -18.13
C GLU A 197 -7.69 -6.81 -16.89
N VAL A 198 -7.36 -7.31 -15.70
CA VAL A 198 -7.58 -6.59 -14.44
C VAL A 198 -6.63 -5.39 -14.33
N ALA A 199 -5.39 -5.51 -14.80
CA ALA A 199 -4.45 -4.37 -14.85
C ALA A 199 -4.97 -3.27 -15.79
N VAL A 200 -5.50 -3.62 -16.96
CA VAL A 200 -6.14 -2.67 -17.89
C VAL A 200 -7.37 -2.02 -17.24
N THR A 201 -8.20 -2.79 -16.55
CA THR A 201 -9.39 -2.27 -15.87
C THR A 201 -9.03 -1.25 -14.79
N LEU A 202 -8.09 -1.57 -13.91
CA LEU A 202 -7.65 -0.68 -12.83
C LEU A 202 -7.00 0.61 -13.34
N THR A 203 -6.21 0.55 -14.41
CA THR A 203 -5.60 1.75 -15.02
C THR A 203 -6.64 2.65 -15.69
N ARG A 204 -7.66 2.08 -16.34
CA ARG A 204 -8.80 2.83 -16.87
C ARG A 204 -9.63 3.46 -15.76
N GLU A 205 -9.88 2.74 -14.66
CA GLU A 205 -10.54 3.29 -13.47
C GLU A 205 -9.80 4.51 -12.92
N ALA A 206 -8.47 4.44 -12.78
CA ALA A 206 -7.65 5.57 -12.34
C ALA A 206 -7.85 6.80 -13.25
N ARG A 207 -7.84 6.61 -14.58
CA ARG A 207 -8.05 7.70 -15.55
C ARG A 207 -9.47 8.26 -15.52
N MET A 208 -10.48 7.42 -15.25
CA MET A 208 -11.87 7.87 -15.09
C MET A 208 -12.03 8.72 -13.82
N ILE A 209 -11.39 8.33 -12.71
CA ILE A 209 -11.41 9.09 -11.46
C ILE A 209 -10.82 10.49 -11.66
N THR A 210 -9.69 10.62 -12.37
CA THR A 210 -9.08 11.93 -12.68
C THR A 210 -9.81 12.69 -13.79
N ARG A 211 -10.83 12.09 -14.42
CA ARG A 211 -11.56 12.63 -15.58
C ARG A 211 -10.61 13.03 -16.74
N GLY A 212 -9.50 12.31 -16.87
CA GLY A 212 -8.47 12.59 -17.87
C GLY A 212 -7.72 13.91 -17.66
N ARG A 213 -7.85 14.59 -16.51
CA ARG A 213 -7.08 15.81 -16.23
C ARG A 213 -5.58 15.49 -16.17
N PRO A 214 -4.71 16.35 -16.73
CA PRO A 214 -3.27 16.17 -16.65
C PRO A 214 -2.79 16.15 -15.20
N SER A 215 -2.19 15.03 -14.80
CA SER A 215 -1.51 14.86 -13.52
C SER A 215 -0.48 13.73 -13.65
N ALA A 216 0.48 13.69 -12.74
CA ALA A 216 1.45 12.60 -12.67
C ALA A 216 0.76 11.23 -12.54
N THR A 217 -0.39 11.16 -11.85
CA THR A 217 -1.20 9.94 -11.74
C THR A 217 -1.88 9.56 -13.05
N THR A 218 -2.45 10.50 -13.78
CA THR A 218 -3.07 10.21 -15.08
C THR A 218 -2.03 9.75 -16.10
N ALA A 219 -0.84 10.37 -16.12
CA ALA A 219 0.28 9.95 -16.97
C ALA A 219 0.78 8.54 -16.61
N PHE A 220 0.95 8.27 -15.31
CA PHE A 220 1.30 6.95 -14.80
C PHE A 220 0.27 5.88 -15.20
N ALA A 221 -1.03 6.16 -15.00
CA ALA A 221 -2.10 5.25 -15.37
C ALA A 221 -2.12 4.95 -16.88
N ALA A 222 -1.93 5.96 -17.74
CA ALA A 222 -1.84 5.76 -19.19
C ALA A 222 -0.62 4.91 -19.59
N ALA A 223 0.54 5.15 -18.97
CA ALA A 223 1.76 4.38 -19.23
C ALA A 223 1.62 2.91 -18.76
N ALA A 224 0.97 2.68 -17.62
CA ALA A 224 0.65 1.35 -17.12
C ALA A 224 -0.37 0.62 -18.00
N GLU A 225 -1.43 1.31 -18.45
CA GLU A 225 -2.43 0.76 -19.38
C GLU A 225 -1.77 0.30 -20.68
N ALA A 226 -0.89 1.13 -21.25
CA ALA A 226 -0.13 0.81 -22.45
C ALA A 226 0.66 -0.50 -22.34
N ARG A 227 1.36 -0.71 -21.21
CA ARG A 227 2.14 -1.93 -20.97
C ARG A 227 1.25 -3.17 -20.88
N ALA A 228 0.13 -3.05 -20.17
CA ALA A 228 -0.79 -4.17 -19.99
C ALA A 228 -1.46 -4.56 -21.33
N LEU A 229 -1.92 -3.58 -22.10
CA LEU A 229 -2.47 -3.79 -23.45
C LEU A 229 -1.45 -4.39 -24.41
N ALA A 230 -0.20 -3.90 -24.36
CA ALA A 230 0.88 -4.45 -25.18
C ALA A 230 1.13 -5.94 -24.87
N LYS A 231 1.16 -6.33 -23.58
CA LYS A 231 1.28 -7.73 -23.19
C LYS A 231 0.08 -8.60 -23.58
N LEU A 232 -1.12 -8.02 -23.65
CA LEU A 232 -2.32 -8.69 -24.17
C LEU A 232 -2.30 -8.87 -25.70
N GLY A 233 -1.36 -8.24 -26.40
CA GLY A 233 -1.29 -8.24 -27.87
C GLY A 233 -2.16 -7.19 -28.54
N ASP A 234 -2.83 -6.31 -27.77
CA ASP A 234 -3.59 -5.18 -28.32
C ASP A 234 -2.66 -4.03 -28.68
N ARG A 235 -1.95 -4.20 -29.80
CA ARG A 235 -0.94 -3.25 -30.28
C ARG A 235 -1.53 -1.87 -30.57
N TYR A 236 -2.75 -1.80 -31.09
CA TYR A 236 -3.36 -0.54 -31.49
C TYR A 236 -3.68 0.33 -30.26
N ASP A 237 -4.38 -0.23 -29.28
CA ASP A 237 -4.73 0.51 -28.07
C ASP A 237 -3.49 0.79 -27.21
N ALA A 238 -2.51 -0.12 -27.18
CA ALA A 238 -1.24 0.10 -26.48
C ALA A 238 -0.47 1.32 -27.04
N GLN A 239 -0.37 1.44 -28.36
CA GLN A 239 0.28 2.59 -29.00
C GLN A 239 -0.48 3.90 -28.75
N ARG A 240 -1.82 3.85 -28.71
CA ARG A 240 -2.65 5.02 -28.38
C ARG A 240 -2.44 5.46 -26.94
N ALA A 241 -2.41 4.51 -26.00
CA ALA A 241 -2.13 4.77 -24.59
C ALA A 241 -0.70 5.30 -24.37
N LEU A 242 0.31 4.83 -25.13
CA LEU A 242 1.67 5.37 -25.08
C LEU A 242 1.75 6.83 -25.50
N ARG A 243 1.07 7.21 -26.60
CA ARG A 243 1.02 8.61 -27.04
C ARG A 243 0.39 9.49 -25.98
N LEU A 244 -0.77 9.06 -25.46
CA LEU A 244 -1.43 9.77 -24.37
C LEU A 244 -0.52 9.93 -23.14
N ALA A 245 0.19 8.89 -22.75
CA ALA A 245 1.11 8.96 -21.61
C ALA A 245 2.24 9.97 -21.86
N ALA A 246 2.79 10.04 -23.08
CA ALA A 246 3.81 11.01 -23.46
C ALA A 246 3.27 12.45 -23.45
N ASP A 247 2.11 12.69 -24.07
CA ASP A 247 1.47 14.01 -24.13
C ASP A 247 1.16 14.54 -22.70
N LEU A 248 0.62 13.67 -21.84
CA LEU A 248 0.34 14.02 -20.44
C LEU A 248 1.62 14.30 -19.66
N PHE A 249 2.68 13.51 -19.87
CA PHE A 249 3.96 13.68 -19.20
C PHE A 249 4.66 14.98 -19.61
N GLU A 250 4.61 15.33 -20.89
CA GLU A 250 5.13 16.61 -21.40
C GLU A 250 4.34 17.80 -20.83
N GLN A 251 3.01 17.70 -20.77
CA GLN A 251 2.15 18.77 -20.28
C GLN A 251 2.33 19.10 -18.79
N ILE A 252 2.57 18.10 -17.94
CA ILE A 252 2.82 18.33 -16.51
C ILE A 252 4.22 18.90 -16.24
N GLY A 253 5.17 18.67 -17.15
CA GLY A 253 6.57 19.05 -16.99
C GLY A 253 7.28 18.34 -15.83
N PRO A 254 8.52 18.73 -15.51
CA PRO A 254 9.21 18.25 -14.32
C PRO A 254 8.41 18.69 -13.08
N SER A 255 7.73 17.75 -12.42
CA SER A 255 6.89 18.06 -11.27
C SER A 255 7.20 17.15 -10.09
N GLY A 256 7.41 17.75 -8.92
CA GLY A 256 7.61 17.06 -7.66
C GLY A 256 9.03 16.55 -7.41
N ASP A 257 9.20 15.89 -6.28
CA ASP A 257 10.45 15.28 -5.90
C ASP A 257 10.69 13.97 -6.67
N ALA A 258 11.78 13.90 -7.42
CA ALA A 258 12.14 12.71 -8.20
C ALA A 258 12.46 11.50 -7.33
N ASP A 259 12.72 11.70 -6.02
CA ASP A 259 13.09 10.69 -5.04
C ASP A 259 11.95 10.32 -4.09
N ASP A 260 10.71 10.42 -4.56
CA ASP A 260 9.51 10.02 -3.84
C ASP A 260 8.85 8.77 -4.46
N ALA A 261 8.56 7.74 -3.67
CA ALA A 261 7.91 6.52 -4.15
C ALA A 261 6.53 6.73 -4.83
N PHE A 262 5.84 7.82 -4.50
CA PHE A 262 4.56 8.20 -5.09
C PHE A 262 4.69 9.17 -6.28
N SER A 263 5.88 9.70 -6.56
CA SER A 263 6.09 10.51 -7.75
C SER A 263 6.17 9.65 -9.02
N PHE A 264 6.12 10.30 -10.17
CA PHE A 264 6.28 9.68 -11.48
C PHE A 264 7.34 10.45 -12.27
N PRO A 265 8.63 10.33 -11.88
CA PRO A 265 9.73 11.05 -12.53
C PRO A 265 10.05 10.45 -13.90
N GLU A 266 10.86 11.16 -14.68
CA GLU A 266 11.22 10.77 -16.05
C GLU A 266 11.80 9.35 -16.12
N ARG A 267 12.72 8.98 -15.22
CA ARG A 267 13.26 7.61 -15.13
C ARG A 267 12.18 6.53 -15.06
N ARG A 268 11.11 6.78 -14.29
CA ARG A 268 9.99 5.84 -14.13
C ARG A 268 9.08 5.87 -15.35
N PHE A 269 8.84 7.04 -15.95
CA PHE A 269 8.12 7.13 -17.22
C PHE A 269 8.81 6.33 -18.33
N LEU A 270 10.13 6.48 -18.50
CA LEU A 270 10.93 5.76 -19.49
C LEU A 270 10.95 4.25 -19.22
N LEU A 271 10.98 3.82 -17.95
CA LEU A 271 10.82 2.41 -17.58
C LEU A 271 9.49 1.83 -18.06
N TYR A 272 8.39 2.57 -17.90
CA TYR A 272 7.09 2.08 -18.35
C TYR A 272 6.96 2.09 -19.88
N ARG A 273 7.42 3.18 -20.50
CA ARG A 273 7.41 3.34 -21.95
C ARG A 273 8.22 2.24 -22.65
N SER A 274 9.43 1.96 -22.16
CA SER A 274 10.27 0.90 -22.73
C SER A 274 9.63 -0.48 -22.61
N GLY A 275 9.06 -0.83 -21.46
CA GLY A 275 8.38 -2.12 -21.29
C GLY A 275 7.17 -2.29 -22.22
N ALA A 276 6.44 -1.22 -22.53
CA ALA A 276 5.35 -1.28 -23.51
C ALA A 276 5.89 -1.48 -24.93
N LEU A 277 6.97 -0.79 -25.31
CA LEU A 277 7.63 -0.94 -26.61
C LEU A 277 8.20 -2.36 -26.79
N THR A 278 8.80 -2.93 -25.76
CA THR A 278 9.28 -4.32 -25.76
C THR A 278 8.13 -5.29 -25.99
N ALA A 279 7.02 -5.15 -25.27
CA ALA A 279 5.85 -6.02 -25.44
C ALA A 279 5.16 -5.85 -26.82
N ILE A 280 5.25 -4.66 -27.44
CA ILE A 280 4.81 -4.41 -28.83
C ILE A 280 5.76 -5.08 -29.86
N GLY A 281 7.00 -5.39 -29.46
CA GLY A 281 8.05 -5.91 -30.34
C GLY A 281 8.87 -4.83 -31.05
N ASP A 282 8.78 -3.56 -30.65
CA ASP A 282 9.64 -2.48 -31.16
C ASP A 282 10.94 -2.43 -30.36
N THR A 283 11.77 -3.47 -30.56
CA THR A 283 12.99 -3.72 -29.78
C THR A 283 14.04 -2.62 -29.96
N ALA A 284 14.12 -2.02 -31.15
CA ALA A 284 15.04 -0.93 -31.45
C ALA A 284 14.68 0.36 -30.69
N GLN A 285 13.40 0.76 -30.68
CA GLN A 285 12.96 1.91 -29.88
C GLN A 285 13.08 1.61 -28.37
N ALA A 286 12.70 0.40 -27.94
CA ALA A 286 12.76 0.00 -26.54
C ALA A 286 14.17 0.12 -25.95
N ARG A 287 15.20 -0.38 -26.65
CA ARG A 287 16.60 -0.28 -26.21
C ARG A 287 17.07 1.16 -26.05
N ARG A 288 16.70 2.06 -26.96
CA ARG A 288 17.05 3.49 -26.85
C ARG A 288 16.44 4.12 -25.59
N VAL A 289 15.17 3.83 -25.33
CA VAL A 289 14.47 4.33 -24.13
C VAL A 289 15.03 3.71 -22.85
N GLN A 290 15.43 2.43 -22.87
CA GLN A 290 16.07 1.76 -21.73
C GLN A 290 17.42 2.40 -21.38
N ALA A 291 18.27 2.69 -22.38
CA ALA A 291 19.53 3.36 -22.18
C ALA A 291 19.36 4.75 -21.55
N GLN A 292 18.42 5.56 -22.09
CA GLN A 292 18.06 6.86 -21.51
C GLN A 292 17.57 6.74 -20.07
N ALA A 293 16.73 5.74 -19.77
CA ALA A 293 16.23 5.52 -18.41
C ALA A 293 17.37 5.21 -17.43
N LEU A 294 18.31 4.33 -17.82
CA LEU A 294 19.44 3.91 -16.98
C LEU A 294 20.38 5.07 -16.62
N GLU A 295 20.58 6.03 -17.53
CA GLU A 295 21.38 7.24 -17.28
C GLU A 295 20.80 8.12 -16.17
N LEU A 296 19.50 8.02 -15.89
CA LEU A 296 18.80 8.81 -14.87
C LEU A 296 18.74 8.15 -13.50
N TYR A 297 19.17 6.88 -13.36
CA TYR A 297 19.13 6.20 -12.06
C TYR A 297 20.40 6.50 -11.24
N PRO A 298 20.27 6.86 -9.95
CA PRO A 298 21.42 7.04 -9.06
C PRO A 298 22.10 5.70 -8.73
N THR A 299 23.35 5.76 -8.27
CA THR A 299 24.14 4.58 -7.90
C THR A 299 23.47 3.73 -6.82
N ARG A 300 22.81 4.37 -5.84
CA ARG A 300 21.96 3.69 -4.86
C ARG A 300 20.56 3.60 -5.44
N THR A 301 20.08 2.42 -5.75
CA THR A 301 18.78 2.23 -6.40
C THR A 301 18.13 0.92 -5.97
N GLY A 302 16.80 0.86 -6.09
CA GLY A 302 16.03 -0.36 -5.95
C GLY A 302 16.14 -1.25 -7.19
N ILE A 303 15.08 -2.04 -7.43
CA ILE A 303 15.07 -3.10 -8.45
C ILE A 303 14.91 -2.60 -9.90
N ASP A 304 14.58 -1.32 -10.09
CA ASP A 304 14.19 -0.78 -11.40
C ASP A 304 15.28 -0.93 -12.49
N PRO A 305 16.57 -0.66 -12.23
CA PRO A 305 17.61 -0.92 -13.23
C PRO A 305 17.72 -2.39 -13.61
N ALA A 306 17.56 -3.32 -12.66
CA ALA A 306 17.53 -4.75 -12.99
C ALA A 306 16.30 -5.11 -13.84
N LEU A 307 15.15 -4.50 -13.59
CA LEU A 307 13.96 -4.66 -14.44
C LEU A 307 14.21 -4.13 -15.87
N LEU A 308 14.89 -2.99 -16.02
CA LEU A 308 15.29 -2.44 -17.32
C LEU A 308 16.24 -3.39 -18.08
N GLN A 309 17.22 -3.97 -17.39
CA GLN A 309 18.14 -4.95 -17.99
C GLN A 309 17.42 -6.24 -18.40
N LEU A 310 16.47 -6.72 -17.59
CA LEU A 310 15.63 -7.87 -17.95
C LEU A 310 14.71 -7.55 -19.13
N GLU A 311 14.24 -6.31 -19.26
CA GLU A 311 13.48 -5.87 -20.43
C GLU A 311 14.35 -5.84 -21.70
N ALA A 312 15.60 -5.38 -21.60
CA ALA A 312 16.57 -5.45 -22.69
C ALA A 312 16.89 -6.90 -23.08
N ALA A 313 16.94 -7.82 -22.11
CA ALA A 313 17.11 -9.25 -22.36
C ALA A 313 15.92 -9.85 -23.13
N ILE A 314 14.69 -9.42 -22.82
CA ILE A 314 13.50 -9.80 -23.59
C ILE A 314 13.61 -9.27 -25.03
N CYS A 315 14.06 -8.03 -25.25
CA CYS A 315 14.32 -7.53 -26.60
C CYS A 315 15.29 -8.43 -27.37
N SER A 316 16.39 -8.86 -26.76
CA SER A 316 17.34 -9.80 -27.39
C SER A 316 16.72 -11.16 -27.69
N ALA A 317 15.84 -11.66 -26.81
CA ALA A 317 15.10 -12.90 -27.06
C ALA A 317 14.17 -12.78 -28.27
N LEU A 318 13.44 -11.65 -28.39
CA LEU A 318 12.56 -11.35 -29.52
C LEU A 318 13.33 -11.18 -30.84
N ASP A 319 14.53 -10.60 -30.78
CA ASP A 319 15.45 -10.46 -31.92
C ASP A 319 16.17 -11.78 -32.29
N ARG A 320 15.83 -12.89 -31.62
CA ARG A 320 16.39 -14.23 -31.84
C ARG A 320 17.88 -14.34 -31.52
N LEU A 321 18.33 -13.62 -30.50
CA LEU A 321 19.69 -13.66 -29.95
C LEU A 321 19.66 -14.38 -28.57
N PRO A 322 19.60 -15.73 -28.54
CA PRO A 322 19.38 -16.47 -27.31
C PRO A 322 20.52 -16.35 -26.30
N THR A 323 21.77 -16.26 -26.77
CA THR A 323 22.96 -16.09 -25.92
C THR A 323 22.89 -14.74 -25.21
N ASP A 324 22.81 -13.64 -25.97
CA ASP A 324 22.71 -12.28 -25.45
C ASP A 324 21.55 -12.12 -24.47
N ALA A 325 20.39 -12.71 -24.78
CA ALA A 325 19.23 -12.68 -23.90
C ALA A 325 19.50 -13.36 -22.55
N CYS A 326 20.08 -14.55 -22.56
CA CYS A 326 20.33 -15.32 -21.34
C CYS A 326 21.47 -14.72 -20.51
N ASP A 327 22.55 -14.27 -21.16
CA ASP A 327 23.70 -13.66 -20.51
C ASP A 327 23.32 -12.35 -19.82
N LEU A 328 22.54 -11.50 -20.51
CA LEU A 328 22.08 -10.23 -19.93
C LEU A 328 21.12 -10.47 -18.75
N ALA A 329 20.21 -11.43 -18.87
CA ALA A 329 19.29 -11.78 -17.80
C ALA A 329 20.03 -12.38 -16.58
N GLY A 330 21.00 -13.27 -16.83
CA GLY A 330 21.85 -13.86 -15.79
C GLY A 330 22.64 -12.77 -15.07
N SER A 331 23.32 -11.90 -15.82
CA SER A 331 24.07 -10.77 -15.27
C SER A 331 23.20 -9.86 -14.40
N ALA A 332 21.98 -9.52 -14.84
CA ALA A 332 21.05 -8.70 -14.07
C ALA A 332 20.67 -9.32 -12.71
N ILE A 333 20.52 -10.65 -12.65
CA ILE A 333 20.19 -11.38 -11.41
C ILE A 333 21.41 -11.55 -10.49
N LEU A 334 22.59 -11.78 -11.07
CA LEU A 334 23.81 -12.03 -10.31
C LEU A 334 24.45 -10.75 -9.74
N THR A 335 24.27 -9.61 -10.40
CA THR A 335 24.89 -8.33 -9.99
C THR A 335 24.05 -7.54 -8.97
N ILE A 336 22.74 -7.81 -8.90
CA ILE A 336 21.88 -7.13 -7.93
C ILE A 336 22.14 -7.66 -6.51
N LEU A 337 22.19 -6.73 -5.56
CA LEU A 337 22.42 -7.05 -4.14
C LEU A 337 21.43 -8.11 -3.66
N PRO A 338 21.87 -9.09 -2.85
CA PRO A 338 21.03 -10.21 -2.40
C PRO A 338 19.68 -9.80 -1.80
N ALA A 339 19.64 -8.71 -1.01
CA ALA A 339 18.42 -8.21 -0.40
C ALA A 339 17.36 -7.73 -1.42
N TYR A 340 17.77 -7.41 -2.64
CA TYR A 340 16.89 -6.98 -3.74
C TYR A 340 16.58 -8.10 -4.75
N GLN A 341 17.13 -9.31 -4.58
CA GLN A 341 16.86 -10.49 -5.42
C GLN A 341 15.46 -11.07 -5.14
N THR A 342 14.46 -10.27 -5.51
CA THR A 342 13.05 -10.47 -5.21
C THR A 342 12.38 -11.41 -6.22
N PRO A 343 11.32 -12.16 -5.83
CA PRO A 343 10.57 -13.03 -6.75
C PRO A 343 10.08 -12.35 -8.03
N ILE A 344 9.77 -11.05 -7.99
CA ILE A 344 9.39 -10.29 -9.20
C ILE A 344 10.51 -10.27 -10.27
N LEU A 345 11.79 -10.13 -9.88
CA LEU A 345 12.91 -10.18 -10.82
C LEU A 345 13.06 -11.59 -11.41
N ARG A 346 12.88 -12.62 -10.58
CA ARG A 346 12.91 -14.01 -11.06
C ARG A 346 11.76 -14.29 -12.02
N ALA A 347 10.55 -13.81 -11.74
CA ALA A 347 9.40 -13.93 -12.64
C ALA A 347 9.70 -13.27 -14.01
N ARG A 348 10.34 -12.09 -14.00
CA ARG A 348 10.78 -11.40 -15.22
C ARG A 348 11.89 -12.13 -15.96
N ALA A 349 12.86 -12.71 -15.26
CA ALA A 349 13.89 -13.54 -15.91
C ALA A 349 13.31 -14.82 -16.54
N HIS A 350 12.28 -15.44 -15.94
CA HIS A 350 11.55 -16.52 -16.58
C HIS A 350 10.80 -16.06 -17.84
N GLU A 351 10.34 -14.80 -17.91
CA GLU A 351 9.77 -14.23 -19.13
C GLU A 351 10.78 -14.16 -20.28
N VAL A 352 12.07 -13.91 -20.01
CA VAL A 352 13.13 -13.95 -21.02
C VAL A 352 13.17 -15.33 -21.69
N ILE A 353 13.15 -16.41 -20.88
CA ILE A 353 13.13 -17.79 -21.38
C ILE A 353 11.86 -18.06 -22.20
N ARG A 354 10.69 -17.55 -21.76
CA ARG A 354 9.43 -17.72 -22.49
C ARG A 354 9.42 -16.97 -23.82
N ALA A 355 10.07 -15.81 -23.90
CA ALA A 355 10.18 -15.01 -25.10
C ALA A 355 11.07 -15.65 -26.18
N LEU A 356 11.99 -16.55 -25.80
CA LEU A 356 12.80 -17.29 -26.77
C LEU A 356 11.92 -18.15 -27.70
N PRO A 357 12.30 -18.28 -28.99
CA PRO A 357 11.71 -19.25 -29.91
C PRO A 357 11.68 -20.66 -29.30
N PRO A 358 10.62 -21.47 -29.50
CA PRO A 358 10.50 -22.79 -28.88
C PRO A 358 11.74 -23.70 -29.00
N PRO A 359 12.44 -23.77 -30.16
CA PRO A 359 13.64 -24.61 -30.31
C PRO A 359 14.82 -24.16 -29.44
N THR A 360 14.94 -22.86 -29.14
CA THR A 360 16.07 -22.30 -28.38
C THR A 360 15.80 -22.26 -26.88
N ARG A 361 14.58 -22.57 -26.42
CA ARG A 361 14.25 -22.66 -24.99
C ARG A 361 15.02 -23.76 -24.25
N SER A 362 15.49 -24.79 -24.95
CA SER A 362 16.33 -25.87 -24.41
C SER A 362 17.81 -25.72 -24.74
N SER A 363 18.22 -24.58 -25.31
CA SER A 363 19.61 -24.27 -25.60
C SER A 363 20.45 -24.19 -24.33
N ARG A 364 21.77 -24.33 -24.47
CA ARG A 364 22.71 -24.22 -23.35
C ARG A 364 22.55 -22.91 -22.56
N PRO A 365 22.52 -21.71 -23.18
CA PRO A 365 22.33 -20.46 -22.43
C PRO A 365 21.02 -20.43 -21.63
N ALA A 366 19.93 -20.98 -22.19
CA ALA A 366 18.66 -21.06 -21.49
C ALA A 366 18.66 -22.05 -20.32
N ARG A 367 19.53 -23.07 -20.32
CA ARG A 367 19.72 -23.96 -19.16
C ARG A 367 20.56 -23.28 -18.08
N GLU A 368 21.66 -22.63 -18.46
CA GLU A 368 22.50 -21.87 -17.53
C GLU A 368 21.70 -20.77 -16.82
N LEU A 369 20.81 -20.05 -17.54
CA LEU A 369 19.90 -19.10 -16.90
C LEU A 369 18.93 -19.78 -15.92
N ARG A 370 18.40 -20.97 -16.23
CA ARG A 370 17.54 -21.71 -15.27
C ARG A 370 18.31 -22.13 -14.02
N GLU A 371 19.56 -22.52 -14.17
CA GLU A 371 20.45 -22.88 -13.06
C GLU A 371 20.68 -21.66 -12.16
N ILE A 372 20.98 -20.49 -12.74
CA ILE A 372 21.06 -19.21 -12.00
C ILE A 372 19.77 -18.93 -11.24
N LEU A 373 18.61 -19.12 -11.89
CA LEU A 373 17.30 -18.87 -11.27
C LEU A 373 16.89 -19.91 -10.23
N ALA A 374 17.55 -21.07 -10.18
CA ALA A 374 17.37 -22.10 -9.16
C ALA A 374 18.23 -21.86 -7.91
N LEU A 375 19.28 -21.01 -8.00
CA LEU A 375 20.10 -20.66 -6.85
C LEU A 375 19.29 -19.91 -5.79
N PRO A 376 19.50 -20.19 -4.49
CA PRO A 376 18.92 -19.39 -3.42
C PRO A 376 19.36 -17.92 -3.54
N PRO A 377 18.55 -16.96 -3.05
CA PRO A 377 18.97 -15.56 -2.97
C PRO A 377 20.26 -15.43 -2.15
N GLY A 378 21.28 -14.76 -2.71
CA GLY A 378 22.53 -14.46 -2.00
C GLY A 378 23.57 -15.59 -1.92
N THR A 379 23.51 -16.58 -2.80
CA THR A 379 24.45 -17.73 -2.80
C THR A 379 25.68 -17.56 -3.71
N MET A 380 26.21 -16.35 -3.87
CA MET A 380 27.51 -16.13 -4.51
C MET A 380 28.43 -15.27 -3.67
#